data_AF-A0A961Q213-F1
#
_entry.id   AF-A0A961Q213-F1
#
_cell.length_a   1.000
_cell.length_b   1.000
_cell.length_c   1.000
_cell.angle_alpha   90.00
_cell.angle_beta   90.00
_cell.angle_gamma   90.00
#
_symmetry.space_group_name_H-M   'P 1'
#
loop_
_entity.id
_entity.type
_entity.pdbx_description
1 polymer ?
#
loop_
_entity_poly.entity_id
_entity_poly.type
_entity_poly.pdbx_seq_one_letter_code
_entity_poly.pdbx_strand_id
1 'polypeptide(L)'
;MAGASKARPTAAQARRMRSAARFYAVQALFQMEAADTGLETVLGEFETHRVGAEIDGATFAEPDLPHFRALLAAAVTHQARIDQTVDRALVARWPIDRIDP
;
A
#
# COMPACT_ATOMS: atom_id res chain seq x y z
N MET A 1 -29.45 -8.68 -13.12
CA MET A 1 -29.55 -8.98 -11.68
C MET A 1 -29.15 -7.73 -10.93
N ALA A 2 -30.04 -7.18 -10.09
CA ALA A 2 -29.83 -5.92 -9.40
C ALA A 2 -28.66 -6.04 -8.42
N GLY A 3 -27.58 -5.29 -8.66
CA GLY A 3 -26.46 -5.20 -7.73
C GLY A 3 -26.93 -4.53 -6.44
N ALA A 4 -26.92 -5.27 -5.33
CA ALA A 4 -27.17 -4.70 -4.02
C ALA A 4 -26.15 -3.58 -3.77
N SER A 5 -26.64 -2.35 -3.57
CA SER A 5 -25.80 -1.22 -3.16
C SER A 5 -25.16 -1.57 -1.81
N LYS A 6 -23.83 -1.78 -1.77
CA LYS A 6 -23.11 -2.02 -0.50
C LYS A 6 -23.43 -0.87 0.45
N ALA A 7 -24.00 -1.18 1.60
CA ALA A 7 -24.31 -0.17 2.63
C ALA A 7 -23.05 0.62 2.99
N ARG A 8 -23.20 1.93 3.24
CA ARG A 8 -22.07 2.79 3.58
C ARG A 8 -21.38 2.26 4.85
N PRO A 9 -20.05 2.09 4.86
CA PRO A 9 -19.34 1.56 6.02
C PRO A 9 -19.49 2.50 7.23
N THR A 10 -19.59 1.89 8.42
CA THR A 10 -19.51 2.61 9.70
C THR A 10 -18.15 3.28 9.86
N ALA A 11 -18.03 4.26 10.77
CA ALA A 11 -16.76 4.92 11.06
C ALA A 11 -15.65 3.94 11.48
N ALA A 12 -16.01 2.89 12.25
CA ALA A 12 -15.08 1.86 12.67
C ALA A 12 -14.59 1.00 11.49
N GLN A 13 -15.49 0.61 10.58
CA GLN A 13 -15.13 -0.10 9.35
C GLN A 13 -14.25 0.76 8.45
N ALA A 14 -14.60 2.03 8.23
CA ALA A 14 -13.80 2.95 7.41
C ALA A 14 -12.37 3.12 7.98
N ARG A 15 -12.21 3.18 9.30
CA ARG A 15 -10.89 3.21 9.94
C ARG A 15 -10.09 1.93 9.69
N ARG A 16 -10.75 0.76 9.74
CA ARG A 16 -10.12 -0.53 9.43
C ARG A 16 -9.69 -0.61 7.96
N MET A 17 -10.55 -0.19 7.04
CA MET A 17 -10.27 -0.15 5.60
C MET A 17 -9.07 0.76 5.27
N ARG A 18 -8.97 1.93 5.92
CA ARG A 18 -7.77 2.80 5.79
C ARG A 18 -6.51 2.17 6.37
N SER A 19 -6.62 1.36 7.41
CA SER A 19 -5.47 0.66 8.00
C SER A 19 -5.00 -0.45 7.05
N ALA A 20 -5.92 -1.21 6.46
CA ALA A 20 -5.63 -2.20 5.43
C ALA A 20 -5.00 -1.57 4.18
N ALA A 21 -5.51 -0.41 3.72
CA ALA A 21 -4.93 0.33 2.60
C ALA A 21 -3.45 0.71 2.84
N ARG A 22 -3.10 1.16 4.05
CA ARG A 22 -1.69 1.47 4.39
C ARG A 22 -0.83 0.22 4.45
N PHE A 23 -1.35 -0.87 5.03
CA PHE A 23 -0.66 -2.15 5.05
C PHE A 23 -0.34 -2.62 3.62
N TYR A 24 -1.31 -2.57 2.71
CA TYR A 24 -1.09 -2.94 1.32
C TYR A 24 -0.16 -2.00 0.57
N ALA A 25 -0.19 -0.69 0.85
CA ALA A 25 0.76 0.24 0.23
C ALA A 25 2.22 -0.11 0.58
N VAL A 26 2.51 -0.48 1.83
CA VAL A 26 3.85 -0.94 2.23
C VAL A 26 4.25 -2.21 1.49
N GLN A 27 3.35 -3.20 1.43
CA GLN A 27 3.60 -4.44 0.70
C GLN A 27 3.82 -4.20 -0.80
N ALA A 28 3.12 -3.24 -1.38
CA ALA A 28 3.23 -2.88 -2.79
C ALA A 28 4.57 -2.19 -3.08
N LEU A 29 4.98 -1.23 -2.26
CA LEU A 29 6.29 -0.58 -2.37
C LEU A 29 7.43 -1.59 -2.26
N PHE A 30 7.36 -2.48 -1.27
CA PHE A 30 8.33 -3.57 -1.11
C PHE A 30 8.40 -4.44 -2.37
N GLN A 31 7.25 -4.87 -2.91
CA GLN A 31 7.21 -5.68 -4.12
C GLN A 31 7.76 -4.93 -5.34
N MET A 32 7.44 -3.65 -5.48
CA MET A 32 7.96 -2.80 -6.56
C MET A 32 9.48 -2.80 -6.57
N GLU A 33 10.09 -2.59 -5.41
CA GLU A 33 11.55 -2.54 -5.28
C GLU A 33 12.20 -3.93 -5.38
N ALA A 34 11.65 -4.94 -4.70
CA ALA A 34 12.23 -6.29 -4.68
C ALA A 34 12.14 -7.02 -6.04
N ALA A 35 11.13 -6.70 -6.86
CA ALA A 35 10.90 -7.35 -8.15
C ALA A 35 11.14 -6.43 -9.35
N ASP A 36 11.62 -5.20 -9.14
CA ASP A 36 11.78 -4.16 -10.17
C ASP A 36 10.50 -3.98 -11.01
N THR A 37 9.35 -3.88 -10.33
CA THR A 37 8.03 -3.79 -10.96
C THR A 37 7.45 -2.39 -10.89
N GLY A 38 6.82 -1.96 -11.98
CA GLY A 38 6.21 -0.63 -12.09
C GLY A 38 4.87 -0.50 -11.35
N LEU A 39 4.50 0.75 -11.06
CA LEU A 39 3.28 1.12 -10.32
C LEU A 39 2.00 0.48 -10.88
N GLU A 40 1.78 0.59 -12.19
CA GLU A 40 0.55 0.09 -12.83
C GLU A 40 0.40 -1.43 -12.72
N THR A 41 1.50 -2.16 -12.87
CA THR A 41 1.53 -3.62 -12.72
C THR A 41 1.14 -4.01 -11.30
N VAL A 42 1.78 -3.41 -10.31
CA VAL A 42 1.52 -3.73 -8.89
C VAL A 42 0.12 -3.33 -8.46
N LEU A 43 -0.41 -2.19 -8.93
CA LEU A 43 -1.81 -1.82 -8.69
C LEU A 43 -2.78 -2.87 -9.24
N GLY A 44 -2.58 -3.30 -10.49
CA GLY A 44 -3.40 -4.33 -11.12
C GLY A 44 -3.38 -5.65 -10.35
N GLU A 45 -2.21 -6.09 -9.91
CA GLU A 45 -2.07 -7.33 -9.13
C GLU A 45 -2.76 -7.25 -7.77
N PHE A 46 -2.59 -6.15 -7.03
CA PHE A 46 -3.20 -6.00 -5.71
C PHE A 46 -4.72 -5.93 -5.78
N GLU A 47 -5.26 -5.24 -6.78
CA GLU A 47 -6.71 -5.12 -6.99
C GLU A 47 -7.33 -6.44 -7.44
N THR A 48 -6.61 -7.23 -8.23
CA THR A 48 -7.11 -8.50 -8.78
C THR A 48 -6.96 -9.66 -7.80
N HIS A 49 -5.87 -9.70 -7.03
CA HIS A 49 -5.48 -10.91 -6.28
C HIS A 49 -5.46 -10.77 -4.77
N ARG A 50 -5.36 -9.56 -4.19
CA ARG A 50 -5.20 -9.42 -2.73
C ARG A 50 -6.43 -8.93 -1.98
N VAL A 51 -7.34 -8.22 -2.64
CA VAL A 51 -8.55 -7.71 -1.99
C VAL A 51 -9.51 -8.87 -1.67
N GLY A 52 -9.70 -9.16 -0.38
CA GLY A 52 -10.61 -10.21 0.08
C GLY A 52 -10.08 -11.64 -0.14
N ALA A 53 -8.79 -11.79 -0.46
CA ALA A 53 -8.16 -13.10 -0.55
C ALA A 53 -7.97 -13.74 0.84
N GLU A 54 -7.96 -15.06 0.89
CA GLU A 54 -7.47 -15.81 2.05
C GLU A 54 -6.10 -16.38 1.73
N ILE A 55 -5.10 -16.03 2.54
CA ILE A 55 -3.74 -16.54 2.39
C ILE A 55 -3.31 -17.08 3.76
N ASP A 56 -2.83 -18.31 3.79
CA ASP A 56 -2.36 -19.00 5.00
C ASP A 56 -3.34 -18.95 6.19
N GLY A 57 -4.65 -19.04 5.88
CA GLY A 57 -5.71 -19.01 6.88
C GLY A 57 -6.05 -17.62 7.44
N ALA A 58 -5.41 -16.56 6.92
CA ALA A 58 -5.75 -15.18 7.24
C ALA A 58 -6.54 -14.54 6.09
N THR A 59 -7.72 -14.00 6.41
CA THR A 59 -8.52 -13.22 5.46
C THR A 59 -7.96 -11.80 5.36
N PHE A 60 -7.57 -11.41 4.15
CA PHE A 60 -7.08 -10.08 3.84
C PHE A 60 -8.22 -9.06 3.93
N ALA A 61 -8.06 -8.07 4.81
CA ALA A 61 -9.08 -7.06 5.04
C ALA A 61 -9.35 -6.22 3.77
N GLU A 62 -10.62 -5.90 3.51
CA GLU A 62 -10.99 -5.00 2.40
C GLU A 62 -10.37 -3.61 2.64
N PRO A 63 -9.55 -3.09 1.70
CA PRO A 63 -8.94 -1.78 1.85
C PRO A 63 -9.88 -0.68 1.36
N ASP A 64 -9.61 0.54 1.81
CA ASP A 64 -10.08 1.73 1.11
C ASP A 64 -9.26 1.88 -0.19
N LEU A 65 -9.77 1.32 -1.29
CA LEU A 65 -9.08 1.27 -2.58
C LEU A 65 -8.65 2.65 -3.11
N PRO A 66 -9.52 3.68 -3.12
CA PRO A 66 -9.09 5.04 -3.46
C PRO A 66 -7.92 5.53 -2.59
N HIS A 67 -7.96 5.28 -1.28
CA HIS A 67 -6.87 5.67 -0.39
C HIS A 67 -5.58 4.91 -0.67
N PHE A 68 -5.64 3.61 -0.94
CA PHE A 68 -4.50 2.78 -1.32
C PHE A 68 -3.83 3.31 -2.60
N ARG A 69 -4.61 3.50 -3.68
CA ARG A 69 -4.09 4.04 -4.97
C ARG A 69 -3.41 5.39 -4.78
N ALA A 70 -4.09 6.31 -4.08
CA ALA A 70 -3.57 7.64 -3.85
C ALA A 70 -2.27 7.61 -3.03
N LEU A 71 -2.20 6.77 -2.00
CA LEU A 71 -1.02 6.64 -1.15
C LEU A 71 0.18 6.08 -1.92
N LEU A 72 -0.03 5.01 -2.68
CA LEU A 72 1.03 4.36 -3.46
C LEU A 72 1.55 5.29 -4.56
N ALA A 73 0.64 5.90 -5.35
CA ALA A 73 1.02 6.83 -6.40
C ALA A 73 1.76 8.06 -5.85
N ALA A 74 1.30 8.61 -4.71
CA ALA A 74 1.97 9.75 -4.08
C ALA A 74 3.35 9.40 -3.53
N ALA A 75 3.52 8.20 -2.95
CA ALA A 75 4.83 7.74 -2.47
C ALA A 75 5.84 7.66 -3.62
N VAL A 76 5.48 7.00 -4.72
CA VAL A 76 6.33 6.89 -5.93
C VAL A 76 6.60 8.28 -6.53
N THR A 77 5.58 9.13 -6.64
CA THR A 77 5.72 10.49 -7.20
C THR A 77 6.67 11.37 -6.38
N HIS A 78 6.71 11.16 -5.06
CA HIS A 78 7.51 11.96 -4.13
C HIS A 78 8.75 11.24 -3.61
N GLN A 79 9.12 10.09 -4.19
CA GLN A 79 10.17 9.20 -3.69
C GLN A 79 11.48 9.94 -3.42
N ALA A 80 12.03 10.64 -4.42
CA ALA A 80 13.28 11.38 -4.25
C ALA A 80 13.24 12.43 -3.11
N ARG A 81 12.09 13.09 -2.90
CA ARG A 81 11.91 14.05 -1.80
C ARG A 81 11.81 13.36 -0.45
N ILE A 82 11.13 12.20 -0.41
CA ILE A 82 11.01 11.37 0.78
C ILE A 82 12.40 10.87 1.16
N ASP A 83 13.14 10.29 0.22
CA ASP A 83 14.48 9.74 0.43
C ASP A 83 15.45 10.80 0.93
N GLN A 84 15.48 11.98 0.30
CA GLN A 84 16.34 13.08 0.77
C GLN A 84 15.98 13.54 2.20
N THR A 85 14.69 13.50 2.56
CA THR A 85 14.26 13.88 3.90
C THR A 85 14.60 12.82 4.93
N VAL A 86 14.46 11.54 4.57
CA VAL A 86 14.85 10.39 5.40
C VAL A 86 16.35 10.40 5.62
N ASP A 87 17.15 10.52 4.55
CA ASP A 87 18.61 10.56 4.61
C ASP A 87 19.13 11.64 5.57
N ARG A 88 18.57 12.86 5.50
CA ARG A 88 18.90 13.95 6.44
C ARG A 88 18.51 13.68 7.89
N ALA A 89 17.52 12.81 8.13
CA ALA A 89 17.07 12.45 9.47
C ALA A 89 17.88 11.27 10.06
N LEU A 90 18.59 10.52 9.22
CA LEU A 90 19.42 9.40 9.64
C LEU A 90 20.75 9.86 10.23
N VAL A 91 21.27 9.08 11.18
CA VAL A 91 22.61 9.30 11.73
C VAL A 91 23.65 8.90 10.69
N ALA A 92 24.77 9.62 10.58
CA ALA A 92 25.77 9.43 9.52
C ALA A 92 26.33 7.99 9.36
N ARG A 93 26.26 7.15 10.40
CA ARG A 93 26.68 5.73 10.35
C ARG A 93 25.63 4.79 9.75
N TRP A 94 24.44 5.29 9.48
CA TRP A 94 23.29 4.54 8.98
C TRP A 94 22.67 5.26 7.79
N PRO A 95 23.36 5.30 6.64
CA PRO A 95 22.79 5.83 5.40
C PRO A 95 21.56 5.02 4.94
N ILE A 96 20.74 5.66 4.10
CA ILE A 96 19.45 5.12 3.64
C ILE A 96 19.59 3.81 2.85
N ASP A 97 20.71 3.61 2.15
CA ASP A 97 21.06 2.42 1.38
C ASP A 97 21.25 1.14 2.24
N ARG A 98 21.25 1.28 3.57
CA ARG A 98 21.30 0.15 4.52
C ARG A 98 19.93 -0.27 5.05
N ILE A 99 18.86 0.39 4.62
CA ILE A 99 17.49 0.04 4.98
C ILE A 99 16.97 -0.92 3.92
N ASP A 100 16.37 -2.02 4.36
CA ASP A 100 15.69 -2.94 3.44
C ASP A 100 14.54 -2.21 2.72
N PRO A 101 14.20 -2.63 1.49
CA PRO A 101 13.03 -2.14 0.77
C PRO A 101 11.73 -2.08 1.61
#